data_AF-A0A1D3TYN7-F1
#
_entry.id   AF-A0A1D3TYN7-F1
#
_cell.length_a   1.000
_cell.length_b   1.000
_cell.length_c   1.000
_cell.angle_alpha   90.00
_cell.angle_beta   90.00
_cell.angle_gamma   90.00
#
_symmetry.space_group_name_H-M   'P 1'
#
loop_
_entity.id
_entity.type
_entity.pdbx_description
1 polymer ?
#
loop_
_entity_poly.entity_id
_entity_poly.type
_entity_poly.pdbx_seq_one_letter_code
_entity_poly.pdbx_strand_id
1 'polypeptide(L)'
;MATYLRELWNIGKEKFNLRLLEGEDGMDSEVTWIQQLEEPASADLLHGGELVMTTGIGSPKDDSLMLFVQNLVRCDASGVVINLGPYISNVPEGLKRFCRKEHFPLFILPAQNRPADVTRDLCRYIISREDTDMSAAEAIKQLLVDPSTLSLNGKVFESRGFGLAGRYTMLLLETRSEKLAAMADFESAIGQLKAILNRTSEDFIGFHKTNTQYLILAKDLLHADAEQQLRSSLNLKEHQNLIIGMEGDSLMSIPKLAKQAEKLMNIAQKSGERLLFWDEMEVERLFVEIDDSSILKNFTNTYLSELLEYDAGNQTNYYETLKVYLASGGSIQSVSQQLYLHRNTVNARISKIKEIMNSNLDPKDRLNIEIAIRIHDSMS
;
A
#
# COMPACT_ATOMS: atom_id res chain seq x y z
N MET A 1 -5.85 -0.25 -11.96
CA MET A 1 -5.83 -1.55 -11.25
C MET A 1 -5.39 -2.56 -12.27
N ALA A 2 -4.49 -3.46 -11.88
CA ALA A 2 -4.02 -4.52 -12.77
C ALA A 2 -5.19 -5.39 -13.23
N THR A 3 -5.32 -5.61 -14.54
CA THR A 3 -6.22 -6.65 -15.06
C THR A 3 -5.45 -7.97 -15.08
N TYR A 4 -5.98 -9.04 -14.50
CA TYR A 4 -5.26 -10.32 -14.45
C TYR A 4 -5.67 -11.24 -15.58
N LEU A 5 -4.74 -12.08 -16.00
CA LEU A 5 -4.96 -13.04 -17.06
C LEU A 5 -6.12 -14.01 -16.76
N ARG A 6 -6.28 -14.43 -15.50
CA ARG A 6 -7.40 -15.26 -15.04
C ARG A 6 -8.77 -14.65 -15.34
N GLU A 7 -8.90 -13.34 -15.18
CA GLU A 7 -10.16 -12.62 -15.41
C GLU A 7 -10.47 -12.56 -16.92
N LEU A 8 -9.47 -12.20 -17.73
CA LEU A 8 -9.59 -12.21 -19.19
C LEU A 8 -9.90 -13.61 -19.72
N TRP A 9 -9.30 -14.64 -19.12
CA TRP A 9 -9.58 -16.03 -19.48
C TRP A 9 -11.02 -16.41 -19.19
N ASN A 10 -11.61 -16.02 -18.04
CA ASN A 10 -13.02 -16.32 -17.75
C ASN A 10 -13.96 -15.74 -18.83
N ILE A 11 -13.74 -14.47 -19.21
CA ILE A 11 -14.49 -13.82 -20.29
C ILE A 11 -14.27 -14.53 -21.63
N GLY A 12 -13.01 -14.82 -21.96
CA GLY A 12 -12.63 -15.47 -23.21
C GLY A 12 -13.11 -16.91 -23.32
N LYS A 13 -13.17 -17.63 -22.21
CA LYS A 13 -13.66 -19.00 -22.12
C LYS A 13 -15.15 -19.07 -22.44
N GLU A 14 -15.95 -18.19 -21.84
CA GLU A 14 -17.40 -18.16 -22.06
C GLU A 14 -17.76 -17.70 -23.48
N LYS A 15 -17.09 -16.64 -23.97
CA LYS A 15 -17.47 -15.98 -25.22
C LYS A 15 -16.81 -16.57 -26.47
N PHE A 16 -15.56 -17.01 -26.35
CA PHE A 16 -14.74 -17.46 -27.48
C PHE A 16 -14.28 -18.90 -27.35
N ASN A 17 -14.68 -19.63 -26.28
CA ASN A 17 -14.18 -20.98 -25.99
C ASN A 17 -12.64 -21.00 -25.96
N LEU A 18 -12.04 -19.95 -25.40
CA LEU A 18 -10.61 -19.85 -25.12
C LEU A 18 -10.22 -20.89 -24.07
N ARG A 19 -9.23 -21.73 -24.37
CA ARG A 19 -8.85 -22.87 -23.52
C ARG A 19 -7.42 -22.72 -23.03
N LEU A 20 -7.22 -22.78 -21.73
CA LEU A 20 -5.88 -22.94 -21.15
C LEU A 20 -5.40 -24.38 -21.42
N LEU A 21 -4.18 -24.53 -21.92
CA LEU A 21 -3.52 -25.82 -22.10
C LEU A 21 -2.53 -26.13 -20.98
N GLU A 22 -1.65 -25.18 -20.65
CA GLU A 22 -0.56 -25.33 -19.69
C GLU A 22 -0.22 -23.98 -19.04
N GLY A 23 0.55 -24.01 -17.95
CA GLY A 23 1.02 -22.78 -17.28
C GLY A 23 -0.01 -22.16 -16.34
N GLU A 24 -0.84 -22.99 -15.68
CA GLU A 24 -1.90 -22.52 -14.78
C GLU A 24 -1.38 -21.65 -13.61
N ASP A 25 -0.15 -21.90 -13.15
CA ASP A 25 0.48 -21.12 -12.08
C ASP A 25 0.77 -19.67 -12.47
N GLY A 26 0.86 -19.36 -13.78
CA GLY A 26 1.06 -17.99 -14.29
C GLY A 26 -0.23 -17.22 -14.54
N MET A 27 -1.40 -17.77 -14.20
CA MET A 27 -2.69 -17.12 -14.48
C MET A 27 -2.94 -15.84 -13.68
N ASP A 28 -2.10 -15.57 -12.68
CA ASP A 28 -2.18 -14.37 -11.86
C ASP A 28 -1.19 -13.27 -12.31
N SER A 29 -0.65 -13.39 -13.54
CA SER A 29 0.11 -12.32 -14.18
C SER A 29 -0.81 -11.16 -14.59
N GLU A 30 -0.32 -9.93 -14.41
CA GLU A 30 -0.98 -8.71 -14.89
C GLU A 30 -0.95 -8.67 -16.42
N VAL A 31 -2.03 -8.20 -17.03
CA VAL A 31 -2.20 -8.01 -18.46
C VAL A 31 -2.54 -6.56 -18.72
N THR A 32 -1.61 -5.85 -19.36
CA THR A 32 -1.75 -4.43 -19.70
C THR A 32 -2.35 -4.23 -21.09
N TRP A 33 -2.12 -5.18 -22.00
CA TRP A 33 -2.55 -5.08 -23.38
C TRP A 33 -2.66 -6.46 -24.05
N ILE A 34 -3.36 -6.52 -25.19
CA ILE A 34 -3.37 -7.70 -26.06
C ILE A 34 -2.78 -7.32 -27.41
N GLN A 35 -1.68 -7.97 -27.75
CA GLN A 35 -0.94 -7.69 -28.97
C GLN A 35 -0.98 -8.90 -29.90
N GLN A 36 -1.27 -8.66 -31.19
CA GLN A 36 -1.12 -9.69 -32.20
C GLN A 36 0.29 -9.63 -32.79
N LEU A 37 1.02 -10.75 -32.72
CA LEU A 37 2.37 -10.90 -33.28
C LEU A 37 2.48 -12.21 -34.06
N GLU A 38 3.19 -12.17 -35.17
CA GLU A 38 3.36 -13.33 -36.05
C GLU A 38 4.84 -13.69 -36.28
N GLU A 39 5.77 -12.76 -36.01
CA GLU A 39 7.20 -12.94 -36.24
C GLU A 39 7.99 -12.98 -34.91
N PRO A 40 8.90 -13.96 -34.72
CA PRO A 40 9.74 -14.06 -33.51
C PRO A 40 10.64 -12.86 -33.23
N ALA A 41 11.08 -12.16 -34.27
CA ALA A 41 11.92 -10.98 -34.12
C ALA A 41 11.15 -9.76 -33.57
N SER A 42 9.82 -9.77 -33.64
CA SER A 42 8.99 -8.67 -33.14
C SER A 42 8.75 -8.72 -31.63
N ALA A 43 9.17 -9.79 -30.94
CA ALA A 43 9.04 -9.91 -29.48
C ALA A 43 9.84 -8.83 -28.74
N ASP A 44 10.96 -8.36 -29.30
CA ASP A 44 11.80 -7.30 -28.71
C ASP A 44 11.10 -5.93 -28.64
N LEU A 45 9.93 -5.77 -29.29
CA LEU A 45 9.12 -4.55 -29.26
C LEU A 45 8.10 -4.53 -28.12
N LEU A 46 8.01 -5.61 -27.33
CA LEU A 46 7.11 -5.71 -26.20
C LEU A 46 7.65 -4.92 -25.00
N HIS A 47 6.72 -4.34 -24.22
CA HIS A 47 7.00 -3.63 -22.99
C HIS A 47 6.94 -4.53 -21.75
N GLY A 48 6.39 -5.75 -21.88
CA GLY A 48 6.11 -6.65 -20.77
C GLY A 48 4.66 -6.49 -20.31
N GLY A 49 4.06 -7.57 -19.80
CA GLY A 49 2.66 -7.60 -19.39
C GLY A 49 1.66 -7.73 -20.54
N GLU A 50 2.09 -7.99 -21.78
CA GLU A 50 1.16 -8.24 -22.89
C GLU A 50 0.74 -9.71 -22.96
N LEU A 51 -0.55 -9.94 -23.22
CA LEU A 51 -1.04 -11.23 -23.70
C LEU A 51 -0.91 -11.28 -25.23
N VAL A 52 -0.01 -12.13 -25.72
CA VAL A 52 0.32 -12.16 -27.15
C VAL A 52 -0.55 -13.18 -27.88
N MET A 53 -1.13 -12.78 -29.00
CA MET A 53 -1.90 -13.67 -29.88
C MET A 53 -1.14 -13.92 -31.18
N THR A 54 -1.10 -15.17 -31.63
CA THR A 54 -0.48 -15.55 -32.89
C THR A 54 -1.33 -16.56 -33.66
N THR A 55 -1.34 -16.45 -34.98
CA THR A 55 -1.90 -17.45 -35.88
C THR A 55 -0.85 -18.43 -36.39
N GLY A 56 0.43 -18.14 -36.15
CA GLY A 56 1.56 -18.94 -36.60
C GLY A 56 1.97 -18.70 -38.04
N ILE A 57 1.41 -17.70 -38.72
CA ILE A 57 1.70 -17.44 -40.15
C ILE A 57 3.18 -17.14 -40.39
N GLY A 58 3.84 -16.43 -39.46
CA GLY A 58 5.28 -16.16 -39.49
C GLY A 58 6.15 -17.21 -38.78
N SER A 59 5.53 -18.27 -38.22
CA SER A 59 6.22 -19.38 -37.55
C SER A 59 5.73 -20.75 -38.07
N PRO A 60 5.93 -21.06 -39.37
CA PRO A 60 5.33 -22.22 -40.03
C PRO A 60 5.90 -23.58 -39.61
N LYS A 61 6.90 -23.62 -38.72
CA LYS A 61 7.54 -24.86 -38.23
C LYS A 61 7.53 -24.90 -36.69
N ASP A 62 7.45 -26.11 -36.13
CA ASP A 62 7.46 -26.34 -34.67
C ASP A 62 8.64 -25.66 -33.96
N ASP A 63 9.85 -25.71 -34.53
CA ASP A 63 11.04 -25.08 -33.96
C ASP A 63 10.94 -23.54 -33.92
N SER A 64 10.28 -22.94 -34.91
CA SER A 64 10.06 -21.48 -34.95
C SER A 64 9.04 -21.01 -33.91
N LEU A 65 8.00 -21.81 -33.67
CA LEU A 65 7.00 -21.53 -32.64
C LEU A 65 7.57 -21.68 -31.23
N MET A 66 8.44 -22.67 -31.01
CA MET A 66 9.18 -22.80 -29.74
C MET A 66 10.04 -21.56 -29.48
N LEU A 67 10.84 -21.14 -30.46
CA LEU A 67 11.69 -19.95 -30.33
C LEU A 67 10.86 -18.68 -30.08
N PHE A 68 9.73 -18.55 -30.77
CA PHE A 68 8.77 -17.46 -30.56
C PHE A 68 8.34 -17.37 -29.09
N VAL A 69 7.84 -18.46 -28.52
CA VAL A 69 7.36 -18.49 -27.13
C VAL A 69 8.51 -18.29 -26.13
N GLN A 70 9.70 -18.82 -26.41
CA GLN A 70 10.88 -18.55 -25.59
C GLN A 70 11.22 -17.06 -25.54
N ASN A 71 11.10 -16.33 -26.65
CA ASN A 71 11.31 -14.89 -26.67
C ASN A 71 10.23 -14.15 -25.86
N LEU A 72 8.96 -14.56 -25.96
CA LEU A 72 7.89 -13.96 -25.16
C LEU A 72 8.12 -14.07 -23.66
N VAL A 73 8.56 -15.24 -23.18
CA VAL A 73 8.92 -15.44 -21.77
C VAL A 73 10.08 -14.51 -21.36
N ARG A 74 11.08 -14.33 -22.22
CA ARG A 74 12.22 -13.43 -21.95
C ARG A 74 11.82 -11.94 -21.89
N CYS A 75 10.77 -11.55 -22.60
CA CYS A 75 10.23 -10.20 -22.62
C CYS A 75 9.14 -9.96 -21.56
N ASP A 76 8.95 -10.90 -20.62
CA ASP A 76 7.96 -10.79 -19.53
C ASP A 76 6.51 -10.63 -20.04
N ALA A 77 6.18 -11.28 -21.16
CA ALA A 77 4.79 -11.37 -21.62
C ALA A 77 3.94 -12.14 -20.59
N SER A 78 2.65 -11.83 -20.50
CA SER A 78 1.74 -12.46 -19.54
C SER A 78 1.27 -13.85 -19.97
N GLY A 79 1.37 -14.16 -21.26
CA GLY A 79 0.97 -15.43 -21.82
C GLY A 79 0.91 -15.40 -23.34
N VAL A 80 0.60 -16.55 -23.94
CA VAL A 80 0.42 -16.68 -25.39
C VAL A 80 -0.90 -17.36 -25.73
N VAL A 81 -1.61 -16.81 -26.72
CA VAL A 81 -2.80 -17.39 -27.32
C VAL A 81 -2.47 -17.84 -28.73
N ILE A 82 -2.52 -19.15 -28.95
CA ILE A 82 -2.33 -19.76 -30.27
C ILE A 82 -3.70 -19.96 -30.91
N ASN A 83 -3.95 -19.25 -32.00
CA ASN A 83 -5.14 -19.48 -32.81
C ASN A 83 -4.92 -20.69 -33.72
N LEU A 84 -5.66 -21.77 -33.47
CA LEU A 84 -5.61 -22.94 -34.32
C LEU A 84 -6.18 -22.61 -35.69
N GLY A 85 -5.61 -23.20 -36.73
CA GLY A 85 -6.04 -22.92 -38.08
C GLY A 85 -5.10 -23.54 -39.12
N PRO A 86 -4.98 -22.92 -40.30
CA PRO A 86 -4.24 -23.50 -41.41
C PRO A 86 -2.72 -23.57 -41.15
N TYR A 87 -2.18 -22.70 -40.29
CA TYR A 87 -0.73 -22.63 -40.02
C TYR A 87 -0.31 -23.45 -38.79
N ILE A 88 -1.19 -23.53 -37.77
CA ILE A 88 -0.96 -24.34 -36.57
C ILE A 88 -2.18 -25.23 -36.36
N SER A 89 -2.01 -26.52 -36.61
CA SER A 89 -3.09 -27.52 -36.45
C SER A 89 -3.14 -28.14 -35.06
N ASN A 90 -1.98 -28.27 -34.41
CA ASN A 90 -1.85 -28.69 -33.02
C ASN A 90 -0.66 -27.99 -32.36
N VAL A 91 -0.65 -27.97 -31.04
CA VAL A 91 0.47 -27.40 -30.27
C VAL A 91 1.45 -28.52 -29.92
N PRO A 92 2.75 -28.42 -30.28
CA PRO A 92 3.74 -29.47 -30.01
C PRO A 92 3.89 -29.78 -28.51
N GLU A 93 4.04 -31.06 -28.16
CA GLU A 93 4.24 -31.49 -26.76
C GLU A 93 5.49 -30.90 -26.11
N GLY A 94 6.53 -30.62 -26.91
CA GLY A 94 7.72 -29.91 -26.42
C GLY A 94 7.38 -28.53 -25.89
N LEU A 95 6.51 -27.80 -26.58
CA LEU A 95 6.09 -26.45 -26.19
C LEU A 95 5.22 -26.48 -24.94
N LYS A 96 4.28 -27.43 -24.84
CA LYS A 96 3.48 -27.64 -23.62
C LYS A 96 4.37 -27.87 -22.39
N ARG A 97 5.36 -28.76 -22.50
CA ARG A 97 6.31 -29.02 -21.40
C ARG A 97 7.11 -27.78 -21.03
N PHE A 98 7.54 -26.98 -22.01
CA PHE A 98 8.24 -25.72 -21.77
C PHE A 98 7.36 -24.73 -20.99
N CYS A 99 6.14 -24.46 -21.47
CA CYS A 99 5.21 -23.56 -20.80
C CYS A 99 4.88 -23.99 -19.37
N ARG A 100 4.71 -25.30 -19.12
CA ARG A 100 4.52 -25.83 -17.76
C ARG A 100 5.73 -25.54 -16.86
N LYS A 101 6.94 -25.78 -17.37
CA LYS A 101 8.19 -25.58 -16.61
C LYS A 101 8.42 -24.12 -16.24
N GLU A 102 8.13 -23.21 -17.16
CA GLU A 102 8.30 -21.76 -16.95
C GLU A 102 7.07 -21.10 -16.33
N HIS A 103 6.05 -21.89 -15.93
CA HIS A 103 4.75 -21.39 -15.45
C HIS A 103 4.09 -20.37 -16.41
N PHE A 104 4.38 -20.45 -17.72
CA PHE A 104 3.93 -19.50 -18.72
C PHE A 104 2.58 -19.91 -19.32
N PRO A 105 1.51 -19.11 -19.15
CA PRO A 105 0.17 -19.46 -19.61
C PRO A 105 0.09 -19.63 -21.14
N LEU A 106 -0.33 -20.81 -21.57
CA LEU A 106 -0.50 -21.18 -22.97
C LEU A 106 -1.97 -21.47 -23.27
N PHE A 107 -2.57 -20.66 -24.13
CA PHE A 107 -3.97 -20.81 -24.53
C PHE A 107 -4.11 -21.27 -25.98
N ILE A 108 -5.22 -21.93 -26.26
CA ILE A 108 -5.73 -22.19 -27.59
C ILE A 108 -7.00 -21.39 -27.84
N LEU A 109 -7.00 -20.67 -28.95
CA LEU A 109 -8.20 -20.10 -29.56
C LEU A 109 -8.66 -21.03 -30.71
N PRO A 110 -9.92 -21.50 -30.69
CA PRO A 110 -10.47 -22.31 -31.78
C PRO A 110 -10.57 -21.56 -33.12
N ALA A 111 -10.34 -22.26 -34.23
CA ALA A 111 -10.25 -21.71 -35.59
C ALA A 111 -11.49 -20.95 -36.09
N GLN A 112 -12.67 -21.20 -35.51
CA GLN A 112 -13.89 -20.48 -35.85
C GLN A 112 -13.89 -19.02 -35.36
N ASN A 113 -13.04 -18.69 -34.39
CA ASN A 113 -12.96 -17.35 -33.83
C ASN A 113 -11.95 -16.51 -34.61
N ARG A 114 -12.27 -15.22 -34.77
CA ARG A 114 -11.36 -14.26 -35.39
C ARG A 114 -10.51 -13.60 -34.30
N PRO A 115 -9.18 -13.63 -34.39
CA PRO A 115 -8.28 -12.95 -33.45
C PRO A 115 -8.70 -11.50 -33.17
N ALA A 116 -9.04 -10.74 -34.21
CA ALA A 116 -9.46 -9.35 -34.09
C ALA A 116 -10.71 -9.14 -33.22
N ASP A 117 -11.66 -10.08 -33.22
CA ASP A 117 -12.86 -9.99 -32.38
C ASP A 117 -12.53 -10.23 -30.90
N VAL A 118 -11.66 -11.20 -30.63
CA VAL A 118 -11.16 -11.50 -29.29
C VAL A 118 -10.34 -10.33 -28.75
N THR A 119 -9.38 -9.82 -29.53
CA THR A 119 -8.57 -8.65 -29.18
C THR A 119 -9.45 -7.46 -28.87
N ARG A 120 -10.39 -7.11 -29.75
CA ARG A 120 -11.28 -5.95 -29.55
C ARG A 120 -12.07 -6.02 -28.24
N ASP A 121 -12.67 -7.17 -27.93
CA ASP A 121 -13.54 -7.29 -26.76
C ASP A 121 -12.75 -7.38 -25.46
N LEU A 122 -11.62 -8.09 -25.45
CA LEU A 122 -10.77 -8.17 -24.27
C LEU A 122 -9.99 -6.87 -24.04
N CYS A 123 -9.48 -6.19 -25.07
CA CYS A 123 -8.90 -4.84 -24.94
C CYS A 123 -9.93 -3.83 -24.44
N ARG A 124 -11.18 -3.89 -24.93
CA ARG A 124 -12.25 -3.02 -24.40
C ARG A 124 -12.45 -3.24 -22.90
N TYR A 125 -12.39 -4.49 -22.44
CA TYR A 125 -12.48 -4.80 -21.02
C TYR A 125 -11.31 -4.17 -20.23
N ILE A 126 -10.07 -4.38 -20.67
CA ILE A 126 -8.87 -3.79 -20.04
C ILE A 126 -9.01 -2.26 -19.94
N ILE A 127 -9.28 -1.58 -21.05
CA ILE A 127 -9.42 -0.12 -21.12
C ILE A 127 -10.57 0.37 -20.22
N SER A 128 -11.72 -0.30 -20.26
CA SER A 128 -12.88 0.10 -19.45
C SER A 128 -12.61 0.00 -17.94
N ARG A 129 -11.77 -0.96 -17.54
CA ARG A 129 -11.37 -1.12 -16.14
C ARG A 129 -10.45 0.02 -15.71
N GLU A 130 -9.44 0.34 -16.53
CA GLU A 130 -8.53 1.46 -16.28
C GLU A 130 -9.28 2.81 -16.18
N ASP A 131 -10.22 3.06 -17.09
CA ASP A 131 -11.04 4.28 -17.07
C ASP A 131 -11.89 4.37 -15.79
N THR A 132 -12.49 3.24 -15.37
CA THR A 132 -13.29 3.19 -14.14
C THR A 132 -12.42 3.36 -12.90
N ASP A 133 -11.20 2.79 -12.90
CA ASP A 133 -10.22 2.96 -11.84
C ASP A 133 -9.82 4.43 -11.68
N MET A 134 -9.45 5.05 -12.79
CA MET A 134 -9.01 6.45 -12.84
C MET A 134 -10.14 7.40 -12.44
N SER A 135 -11.36 7.13 -12.90
CA SER A 135 -12.55 7.91 -12.52
C SER A 135 -12.83 7.83 -11.02
N ALA A 136 -12.74 6.63 -10.44
CA ALA A 136 -12.95 6.44 -9.00
C ALA A 136 -11.83 7.08 -8.16
N ALA A 137 -10.57 6.94 -8.59
CA ALA A 137 -9.44 7.60 -7.96
C ALA A 137 -9.58 9.13 -7.97
N GLU A 138 -10.00 9.71 -9.09
CA GLU A 138 -10.24 11.14 -9.21
C GLU A 138 -11.44 11.60 -8.36
N ALA A 139 -12.51 10.81 -8.33
CA ALA A 139 -13.66 11.07 -7.46
C ALA A 139 -13.28 11.09 -5.97
N ILE A 140 -12.40 10.19 -5.52
CA ILE A 140 -11.86 10.23 -4.16
C ILE A 140 -11.01 11.48 -3.94
N LYS A 141 -10.11 11.85 -4.86
CA LYS A 141 -9.29 13.06 -4.72
C LYS A 141 -10.16 14.31 -4.58
N GLN A 142 -11.24 14.41 -5.36
CA GLN A 142 -12.23 15.48 -5.24
C GLN A 142 -12.94 15.44 -3.89
N LEU A 143 -13.34 14.26 -3.42
CA LEU A 143 -13.97 14.06 -2.11
C LEU A 143 -13.07 14.53 -0.95
N LEU A 144 -11.77 14.27 -1.03
CA LEU A 144 -10.79 14.71 -0.04
C LEU A 144 -10.66 16.25 0.04
N VAL A 145 -10.89 16.94 -1.06
CA VAL A 145 -10.83 18.41 -1.13
C VAL A 145 -12.17 19.04 -0.75
N ASP A 146 -13.26 18.48 -1.26
CA ASP A 146 -14.62 18.95 -1.03
C ASP A 146 -15.58 17.77 -0.79
N PRO A 147 -15.99 17.55 0.48
CA PRO A 147 -16.93 16.49 0.84
C PRO A 147 -18.29 16.55 0.12
N SER A 148 -18.68 17.71 -0.42
CA SER A 148 -19.96 17.86 -1.13
C SER A 148 -20.01 17.07 -2.46
N THR A 149 -18.84 16.77 -3.02
CA THR A 149 -18.69 16.03 -4.28
C THR A 149 -19.13 14.56 -4.19
N LEU A 150 -19.34 14.02 -2.98
CA LEU A 150 -19.86 12.65 -2.81
C LEU A 150 -21.18 12.44 -3.57
N SER A 151 -22.06 13.45 -3.51
CA SER A 151 -23.37 13.41 -4.16
C SER A 151 -23.28 13.35 -5.70
N LEU A 152 -22.22 13.93 -6.28
CA LEU A 152 -21.98 13.96 -7.73
C LEU A 152 -21.37 12.64 -8.21
N ASN A 153 -20.55 12.00 -7.38
CA ASN A 153 -19.74 10.84 -7.74
C ASN A 153 -20.29 9.50 -7.22
N GLY A 154 -21.46 9.48 -6.57
CA GLY A 154 -22.04 8.26 -5.96
C GLY A 154 -22.08 7.05 -6.89
N LYS A 155 -22.48 7.23 -8.17
CA LYS A 155 -22.52 6.14 -9.16
C LYS A 155 -21.14 5.56 -9.49
N VAL A 156 -20.09 6.38 -9.49
CA VAL A 156 -18.71 5.95 -9.77
C VAL A 156 -18.19 5.08 -8.62
N PHE A 157 -18.57 5.42 -7.38
CA PHE A 157 -18.25 4.61 -6.22
C PHE A 157 -19.04 3.29 -6.21
N GLU A 158 -20.35 3.34 -6.45
CA GLU A 158 -21.20 2.15 -6.51
C GLU A 158 -20.74 1.16 -7.59
N SER A 159 -20.35 1.64 -8.78
CA SER A 159 -19.84 0.76 -9.85
C SER A 159 -18.52 0.06 -9.50
N ARG A 160 -17.92 0.42 -8.36
CA ARG A 160 -16.68 -0.13 -7.83
C ARG A 160 -16.85 -0.84 -6.50
N GLY A 161 -18.08 -1.10 -6.08
CA GLY A 161 -18.38 -1.76 -4.81
C GLY A 161 -18.30 -0.85 -3.59
N PHE A 162 -18.11 0.46 -3.78
CA PHE A 162 -18.07 1.45 -2.69
C PHE A 162 -19.47 2.06 -2.50
N GLY A 163 -20.23 1.50 -1.55
CA GLY A 163 -21.54 2.04 -1.16
C GLY A 163 -21.44 3.29 -0.27
N LEU A 164 -22.49 4.12 -0.22
CA LEU A 164 -22.47 5.31 0.66
C LEU A 164 -22.39 4.92 2.16
N ALA A 165 -23.02 3.81 2.53
CA ALA A 165 -22.95 3.19 3.85
C ALA A 165 -22.16 1.88 3.73
N GLY A 166 -21.04 1.78 4.46
CA GLY A 166 -20.12 0.65 4.37
C GLY A 166 -18.89 0.90 5.22
N ARG A 167 -18.24 -0.15 5.71
CA ARG A 167 -17.00 -0.01 6.45
C ARG A 167 -15.83 0.10 5.50
N TYR A 168 -15.01 1.12 5.70
CA TYR A 168 -13.89 1.45 4.82
C TYR A 168 -12.60 1.47 5.61
N THR A 169 -11.59 0.78 5.10
CA THR A 169 -10.22 0.89 5.61
C THR A 169 -9.39 1.73 4.66
N MET A 170 -8.76 2.77 5.18
CA MET A 170 -7.81 3.62 4.47
C MET A 170 -6.39 3.24 4.90
N LEU A 171 -5.55 2.89 3.93
CA LEU A 171 -4.12 2.69 4.09
C LEU A 171 -3.37 3.83 3.42
N LEU A 172 -2.53 4.52 4.19
CA LEU A 172 -1.53 5.46 3.66
C LEU A 172 -0.17 4.79 3.73
N LEU A 173 0.55 4.76 2.61
CA LEU A 173 1.91 4.23 2.53
C LEU A 173 2.83 5.32 2.00
N GLU A 174 3.93 5.57 2.71
CA GLU A 174 4.95 6.55 2.30
C GLU A 174 6.35 5.95 2.42
N THR A 175 7.21 6.22 1.43
CA THR A 175 8.64 5.91 1.49
C THR A 175 9.42 7.12 1.96
N ARG A 176 10.27 6.95 2.99
CA ARG A 176 11.16 8.01 3.51
C ARG A 176 12.49 8.11 2.77
N SER A 177 12.74 7.26 1.77
CA SER A 177 14.01 7.21 1.05
C SER A 177 13.94 7.93 -0.29
N GLU A 178 14.85 8.88 -0.51
CA GLU A 178 15.05 9.53 -1.82
C GLU A 178 15.90 8.67 -2.79
N LYS A 179 16.44 7.54 -2.33
CA LYS A 179 17.22 6.64 -3.19
C LYS A 179 16.33 5.92 -4.19
N LEU A 180 16.70 6.01 -5.48
CA LEU A 180 15.99 5.40 -6.60
C LEU A 180 15.69 3.90 -6.39
N ALA A 181 16.65 3.13 -5.87
CA ALA A 181 16.46 1.70 -5.62
C ALA A 181 15.35 1.43 -4.59
N ALA A 182 15.33 2.19 -3.49
CA ALA A 182 14.31 2.04 -2.46
C ALA A 182 12.92 2.50 -2.93
N MET A 183 12.85 3.45 -3.87
CA MET A 183 11.59 3.84 -4.51
C MET A 183 11.06 2.71 -5.41
N ALA A 184 11.92 2.08 -6.21
CA ALA A 184 11.53 0.93 -7.04
C ALA A 184 11.07 -0.27 -6.19
N ASP A 185 11.76 -0.55 -5.08
CA ASP A 185 11.35 -1.59 -4.12
C ASP A 185 9.98 -1.27 -3.50
N PHE A 186 9.73 0.01 -3.17
CA PHE A 186 8.45 0.46 -2.63
C PHE A 186 7.31 0.34 -3.64
N GLU A 187 7.53 0.71 -4.89
CA GLU A 187 6.57 0.51 -5.97
C GLU A 187 6.28 -0.98 -6.20
N SER A 188 7.31 -1.83 -6.17
CA SER A 188 7.16 -3.29 -6.28
C SER A 188 6.29 -3.84 -5.15
N ALA A 189 6.54 -3.42 -3.91
CA ALA A 189 5.74 -3.79 -2.75
C ALA A 189 4.27 -3.36 -2.87
N ILE A 190 4.01 -2.13 -3.36
CA ILE A 190 2.64 -1.68 -3.64
C ILE A 190 1.98 -2.54 -4.72
N GLY A 191 2.73 -2.92 -5.77
CA GLY A 191 2.26 -3.82 -6.82
C GLY A 191 1.84 -5.19 -6.27
N GLN A 192 2.68 -5.80 -5.42
CA GLN A 192 2.38 -7.06 -4.75
C GLN A 192 1.14 -6.96 -3.84
N LEU A 193 1.03 -5.86 -3.08
CA LEU A 193 -0.14 -5.61 -2.23
C LEU A 193 -1.43 -5.54 -3.07
N LYS A 194 -1.42 -4.73 -4.14
CA LYS A 194 -2.55 -4.64 -5.07
C LYS A 194 -2.90 -6.01 -5.64
N ALA A 195 -1.90 -6.85 -5.97
CA ALA A 195 -2.14 -8.20 -6.45
C ALA A 195 -2.82 -9.12 -5.43
N ILE A 196 -2.44 -9.04 -4.15
CA ILE A 196 -3.09 -9.77 -3.07
C ILE A 196 -4.56 -9.32 -2.91
N LEU A 197 -4.80 -8.01 -2.92
CA LEU A 197 -6.14 -7.43 -2.81
C LEU A 197 -7.04 -7.86 -3.97
N ASN A 198 -6.51 -7.86 -5.18
CA ASN A 198 -7.22 -8.33 -6.37
C ASN A 198 -7.57 -9.83 -6.28
N ARG A 199 -6.65 -10.68 -5.79
CA ARG A 199 -6.89 -12.12 -5.60
C ARG A 199 -7.97 -12.43 -4.57
N THR A 200 -8.09 -11.59 -3.55
CA THR A 200 -9.09 -11.76 -2.48
C THR A 200 -10.48 -11.25 -2.85
N SER A 201 -10.67 -10.75 -4.09
CA SER A 201 -11.93 -10.15 -4.58
C SER A 201 -12.38 -8.94 -3.76
N GLU A 202 -11.40 -8.21 -3.21
CA GLU A 202 -11.66 -7.05 -2.39
C GLU A 202 -11.64 -5.78 -3.25
N ASP A 203 -12.74 -5.04 -3.22
CA ASP A 203 -12.87 -3.79 -3.94
C ASP A 203 -11.98 -2.73 -3.28
N PHE A 204 -11.01 -2.23 -4.04
CA PHE A 204 -10.13 -1.16 -3.59
C PHE A 204 -9.99 -0.03 -4.61
N ILE A 205 -9.79 1.18 -4.11
CA ILE A 205 -9.42 2.35 -4.90
C ILE A 205 -8.03 2.79 -4.44
N GLY A 206 -7.08 2.80 -5.37
CA GLY A 206 -5.72 3.26 -5.13
C GLY A 206 -5.39 4.51 -5.92
N PHE A 207 -4.77 5.49 -5.28
CA PHE A 207 -4.24 6.67 -5.97
C PHE A 207 -2.97 7.16 -5.28
N HIS A 208 -2.18 7.93 -6.01
CA HIS A 208 -0.95 8.53 -5.52
C HIS A 208 -1.13 10.05 -5.40
N LYS A 209 -0.59 10.64 -4.33
CA LYS A 209 -0.53 12.08 -4.09
C LYS A 209 0.84 12.39 -3.47
N THR A 210 1.61 13.26 -4.13
CA THR A 210 2.98 13.64 -3.78
C THR A 210 3.96 12.46 -3.65
N ASN A 211 4.21 11.96 -2.44
CA ASN A 211 5.04 10.79 -2.15
C ASN A 211 4.28 9.69 -1.40
N THR A 212 2.96 9.86 -1.26
CA THR A 212 2.09 8.98 -0.47
C THR A 212 1.16 8.21 -1.40
N GLN A 213 1.19 6.89 -1.27
CA GLN A 213 0.22 5.99 -1.86
C GLN A 213 -0.97 5.85 -0.92
N TYR A 214 -2.16 6.13 -1.43
CA TYR A 214 -3.43 5.89 -0.76
C TYR A 214 -4.06 4.63 -1.33
N LEU A 215 -4.61 3.79 -0.45
CA LEU A 215 -5.46 2.66 -0.79
C LEU A 215 -6.70 2.73 0.11
N ILE A 216 -7.88 2.71 -0.48
CA ILE A 216 -9.16 2.67 0.24
C ILE A 216 -9.85 1.36 -0.11
N LEU A 217 -10.28 0.62 0.89
CA LEU A 217 -10.80 -0.74 0.80
C LEU A 217 -12.27 -0.70 1.21
N ALA A 218 -13.17 -1.32 0.43
CA ALA A 218 -14.62 -1.25 0.65
C ALA A 218 -15.17 -2.16 1.75
N LYS A 219 -14.31 -2.98 2.36
CA LYS A 219 -14.65 -3.89 3.45
C LYS A 219 -13.54 -3.88 4.50
N ASP A 220 -13.85 -4.43 5.67
CA ASP A 220 -12.90 -4.71 6.76
C ASP A 220 -11.83 -5.69 6.26
N LEU A 221 -10.82 -5.17 5.58
CA LEU A 221 -9.70 -5.95 5.09
C LEU A 221 -8.63 -6.04 6.17
N LEU A 222 -9.07 -6.51 7.34
CA LEU A 222 -8.22 -7.11 8.34
C LEU A 222 -8.88 -8.43 8.76
N HIS A 223 -9.17 -9.29 7.79
CA HIS A 223 -8.86 -10.69 8.06
C HIS A 223 -7.39 -10.73 8.48
N ALA A 224 -7.11 -11.24 9.68
CA ALA A 224 -5.75 -11.26 10.24
C ALA A 224 -4.69 -11.75 9.23
N ASP A 225 -5.09 -12.61 8.28
CA ASP A 225 -4.27 -13.10 7.18
C ASP A 225 -3.79 -12.01 6.21
N ALA A 226 -4.63 -11.03 5.83
CA ALA A 226 -4.24 -9.95 4.92
C ALA A 226 -3.30 -8.96 5.60
N GLU A 227 -3.53 -8.67 6.88
CA GLU A 227 -2.61 -7.88 7.71
C GLU A 227 -1.26 -8.58 7.86
N GLN A 228 -1.27 -9.86 8.18
CA GLN A 228 -0.08 -10.67 8.33
C GLN A 228 0.67 -10.77 6.99
N GLN A 229 -0.05 -10.90 5.87
CA GLN A 229 0.52 -10.87 4.52
C GLN A 229 1.10 -9.50 4.16
N LEU A 230 0.44 -8.40 4.51
CA LEU A 230 0.98 -7.05 4.40
C LEU A 230 2.30 -6.96 5.17
N ARG A 231 2.28 -7.32 6.46
CA ARG A 231 3.44 -7.31 7.35
C ARG A 231 4.58 -8.20 6.83
N SER A 232 4.29 -9.35 6.23
CA SER A 232 5.30 -10.28 5.70
C SER A 232 5.84 -9.90 4.32
N SER A 233 4.98 -9.42 3.41
CA SER A 233 5.35 -9.10 2.02
C SER A 233 6.15 -7.80 1.94
N LEU A 234 5.85 -6.85 2.83
CA LEU A 234 6.53 -5.55 2.87
C LEU A 234 7.96 -5.60 3.43
N ASN A 235 8.43 -6.76 3.92
CA ASN A 235 9.76 -6.97 4.49
C ASN A 235 10.29 -5.74 5.28
N LEU A 236 9.43 -5.18 6.15
CA LEU A 236 9.58 -3.88 6.85
C LEU A 236 10.79 -3.80 7.80
N LYS A 237 11.62 -4.85 7.86
CA LYS A 237 12.81 -4.90 8.71
C LYS A 237 13.93 -3.99 8.20
N GLU A 238 14.05 -3.77 6.89
CA GLU A 238 15.13 -2.94 6.32
C GLU A 238 14.71 -1.54 5.86
N HIS A 239 13.40 -1.26 5.71
CA HIS A 239 12.93 -0.03 5.07
C HIS A 239 12.33 0.99 6.05
N GLN A 240 12.51 2.27 5.73
CA GLN A 240 11.93 3.42 6.41
C GLN A 240 10.50 3.71 5.93
N ASN A 241 9.69 2.68 5.70
CA ASN A 241 8.33 2.86 5.19
C ASN A 241 7.39 3.11 6.37
N LEU A 242 6.39 3.97 6.18
CA LEU A 242 5.34 4.21 7.16
C LEU A 242 3.99 3.80 6.58
N ILE A 243 3.24 3.02 7.36
CA ILE A 243 1.89 2.59 6.99
C ILE A 243 0.93 2.98 8.11
N ILE A 244 -0.14 3.67 7.71
CA ILE A 244 -1.23 4.06 8.61
C ILE A 244 -2.53 3.44 8.14
N GLY A 245 -3.13 2.62 8.99
CA GLY A 245 -4.46 2.03 8.78
C GLY A 245 -5.53 2.77 9.59
N MET A 246 -6.59 3.23 8.92
CA MET A 246 -7.73 3.91 9.54
C MET A 246 -9.05 3.30 9.10
N GLU A 247 -9.97 3.12 10.05
CA GLU A 247 -11.30 2.58 9.78
C GLU A 247 -12.37 3.67 9.84
N GLY A 248 -13.32 3.60 8.92
CA GLY A 248 -14.50 4.46 8.85
C GLY A 248 -15.75 3.66 8.56
N ASP A 249 -16.90 4.24 8.89
CA ASP A 249 -18.23 3.62 8.75
C ASP A 249 -19.00 4.05 7.48
N SER A 250 -18.39 4.94 6.69
CA SER A 250 -19.02 5.54 5.51
C SER A 250 -18.00 6.20 4.60
N LEU A 251 -18.35 6.38 3.32
CA LEU A 251 -17.52 7.17 2.39
C LEU A 251 -17.39 8.64 2.84
N MET A 252 -18.37 9.17 3.57
CA MET A 252 -18.32 10.51 4.16
C MET A 252 -17.22 10.66 5.21
N SER A 253 -16.76 9.56 5.82
CA SER A 253 -15.66 9.57 6.79
C SER A 253 -14.29 9.72 6.13
N ILE A 254 -14.14 9.35 4.85
CA ILE A 254 -12.87 9.30 4.11
C ILE A 254 -12.07 10.62 4.20
N PRO A 255 -12.66 11.83 4.02
CA PRO A 255 -11.91 13.08 4.19
C PRO A 255 -11.39 13.29 5.61
N LYS A 256 -12.19 12.92 6.63
CA LYS A 256 -11.79 13.00 8.04
C LYS A 256 -10.61 12.05 8.29
N LEU A 257 -10.73 10.79 7.84
CA LEU A 257 -9.67 9.79 7.99
C LEU A 257 -8.38 10.22 7.29
N ALA A 258 -8.46 10.72 6.06
CA ALA A 258 -7.28 11.21 5.34
C ALA A 258 -6.54 12.31 6.12
N LYS A 259 -7.29 13.29 6.66
CA LYS A 259 -6.69 14.37 7.47
C LYS A 259 -6.02 13.83 8.74
N GLN A 260 -6.65 12.86 9.40
CA GLN A 260 -6.11 12.24 10.61
C GLN A 260 -4.85 11.41 10.28
N ALA A 261 -4.90 10.63 9.20
CA ALA A 261 -3.78 9.80 8.76
C ALA A 261 -2.59 10.67 8.35
N GLU A 262 -2.81 11.77 7.63
CA GLU A 262 -1.75 12.72 7.26
C GLU A 262 -1.11 13.38 8.51
N LYS A 263 -1.91 13.76 9.52
CA LYS A 263 -1.37 14.26 10.80
C LYS A 263 -0.54 13.20 11.52
N LEU A 264 -1.05 11.98 11.59
CA LEU A 264 -0.34 10.87 12.21
C LEU A 264 0.94 10.52 11.45
N MET A 265 0.94 10.64 10.13
CA MET A 265 2.11 10.43 9.29
C MET A 265 3.25 11.35 9.71
N ASN A 266 2.95 12.64 9.89
CA ASN A 266 3.92 13.63 10.33
C ASN A 266 4.45 13.37 11.75
N ILE A 267 3.60 12.86 12.65
CA ILE A 267 4.00 12.48 14.01
C ILE A 267 4.95 11.27 13.97
N ALA A 268 4.57 10.24 13.23
CA ALA A 268 5.32 8.99 13.14
C ALA A 268 6.66 9.14 12.39
N GLN A 269 6.75 10.10 11.47
CA GLN A 269 8.02 10.52 10.87
C GLN A 269 9.04 10.98 11.92
N LYS A 270 8.60 11.66 12.98
CA LYS A 270 9.45 12.18 14.05
C LYS A 270 9.83 11.12 15.09
N SER A 271 8.89 10.24 15.45
CA SER A 271 9.12 9.16 16.43
C SER A 271 9.99 8.01 15.88
N GLY A 272 10.18 7.93 14.56
CA GLY A 272 10.93 6.85 13.92
C GLY A 272 10.13 5.54 13.75
N GLU A 273 8.85 5.54 14.11
CA GLU A 273 7.96 4.39 13.94
C GLU A 273 7.70 4.10 12.47
N ARG A 274 7.48 2.82 12.14
CA ARG A 274 7.42 2.31 10.76
C ARG A 274 6.05 1.72 10.38
N LEU A 275 5.21 1.42 11.36
CA LEU A 275 3.90 0.82 11.14
C LEU A 275 3.02 1.24 12.30
N LEU A 276 1.89 1.85 12.00
CA LEU A 276 0.94 2.33 12.99
C LEU A 276 -0.47 2.03 12.51
N PHE A 277 -1.15 1.14 13.22
CA PHE A 277 -2.59 1.02 13.04
C PHE A 277 -3.26 2.00 13.99
N TRP A 278 -4.29 2.69 13.49
CA TRP A 278 -5.09 3.58 14.33
C TRP A 278 -5.49 2.86 15.60
N ASP A 279 -5.93 1.59 15.51
CA ASP A 279 -6.38 0.78 16.65
C ASP A 279 -5.32 0.37 17.66
N GLU A 280 -4.04 0.47 17.33
CA GLU A 280 -2.94 0.23 18.25
C GLU A 280 -2.52 1.50 19.01
N MET A 281 -2.97 2.68 18.58
CA MET A 281 -2.64 3.95 19.25
C MET A 281 -3.46 4.14 20.54
N GLU A 282 -2.87 4.76 21.56
CA GLU A 282 -3.53 5.00 22.84
C GLU A 282 -4.07 6.45 22.93
N VAL A 283 -3.50 7.25 23.84
CA VAL A 283 -3.88 8.63 24.12
C VAL A 283 -3.53 9.55 22.93
N GLU A 284 -2.57 9.14 22.11
CA GLU A 284 -2.05 9.90 20.97
C GLU A 284 -3.13 10.18 19.92
N ARG A 285 -4.15 9.32 19.80
CA ARG A 285 -5.31 9.55 18.91
C ARG A 285 -6.07 10.82 19.25
N LEU A 286 -6.15 11.15 20.54
CA LEU A 286 -6.85 12.35 21.00
C LEU A 286 -6.16 13.62 20.49
N PHE A 287 -4.84 13.59 20.33
CA PHE A 287 -4.07 14.73 19.82
C PHE A 287 -4.32 14.93 18.32
N VAL A 288 -4.48 13.84 17.56
CA VAL A 288 -4.76 13.88 16.12
C VAL A 288 -6.13 14.52 15.82
N GLU A 289 -7.11 14.32 16.71
CA GLU A 289 -8.45 14.94 16.62
C GLU A 289 -8.43 16.45 16.85
N ILE A 290 -7.37 17.01 17.46
CA ILE A 290 -7.25 18.45 17.67
C ILE A 290 -6.74 19.10 16.38
N ASP A 291 -7.58 19.96 15.78
CA ASP A 291 -7.24 20.69 14.56
C ASP A 291 -6.30 21.87 14.81
N ASP A 292 -6.53 22.59 15.89
CA ASP A 292 -5.70 23.73 16.25
C ASP A 292 -4.46 23.27 17.03
N SER A 293 -3.35 23.10 16.32
CA SER A 293 -2.05 22.77 16.91
C SER A 293 -1.58 23.77 17.97
N SER A 294 -2.12 25.00 18.01
CA SER A 294 -1.79 25.96 19.06
C SER A 294 -2.28 25.51 20.43
N ILE A 295 -3.37 24.74 20.51
CA ILE A 295 -3.88 24.17 21.77
C ILE A 295 -2.85 23.20 22.35
N LEU A 296 -2.33 22.30 21.52
CA LEU A 296 -1.30 21.32 21.89
C LEU A 296 0.02 22.03 22.27
N LYS A 297 0.42 23.05 21.52
CA LYS A 297 1.60 23.87 21.83
C LYS A 297 1.45 24.64 23.14
N ASN A 298 0.30 25.26 23.38
CA ASN A 298 0.05 25.99 24.62
C ASN A 298 0.03 25.04 25.82
N PHE A 299 -0.56 23.85 25.68
CA PHE A 299 -0.54 22.83 26.72
C PHE A 299 0.88 22.39 27.03
N THR A 300 1.67 22.02 26.02
CA THR A 300 3.07 21.62 26.21
C THR A 300 3.92 22.74 26.79
N ASN A 301 3.79 23.97 26.31
CA ASN A 301 4.49 25.12 26.86
C ASN A 301 4.15 25.34 28.34
N THR A 302 2.88 25.22 28.72
CA THR A 302 2.43 25.40 30.12
C THR A 302 3.17 24.47 31.09
N TYR A 303 3.50 23.25 30.67
CA TYR A 303 4.10 22.24 31.55
C TYR A 303 5.58 21.97 31.31
N LEU A 304 6.13 22.27 30.13
CA LEU A 304 7.49 21.86 29.76
C LEU A 304 8.41 23.02 29.39
N SER A 305 7.92 24.24 29.13
CA SER A 305 8.75 25.32 28.60
C SER A 305 9.93 25.66 29.52
N GLU A 306 9.67 25.84 30.82
CA GLU A 306 10.70 26.18 31.81
C GLU A 306 11.80 25.12 31.88
N LEU A 307 11.44 23.84 31.78
CA LEU A 307 12.39 22.73 31.80
C LEU A 307 13.23 22.66 30.53
N LEU A 308 12.58 22.78 29.36
CA LEU A 308 13.24 22.72 28.06
C LEU A 308 14.18 23.92 27.84
N GLU A 309 13.75 25.12 28.24
CA GLU A 309 14.58 26.33 28.22
C GLU A 309 15.78 26.20 29.16
N TYR A 310 15.58 25.63 30.35
CA TYR A 310 16.67 25.35 31.28
C TYR A 310 17.68 24.36 30.70
N ASP A 311 17.23 23.24 30.11
CA ASP A 311 18.09 22.25 29.48
C ASP A 311 18.90 22.87 28.32
N ALA A 312 18.27 23.66 27.47
CA ALA A 312 18.93 24.37 26.37
C ALA A 312 19.99 25.39 26.87
N GLY A 313 19.66 26.15 27.92
CA GLY A 313 20.55 27.17 28.48
C GLY A 313 21.72 26.63 29.31
N ASN A 314 21.56 25.44 29.91
CA ASN A 314 22.54 24.87 30.85
C ASN A 314 23.20 23.58 30.34
N GLN A 315 22.86 23.12 29.12
CA GLN A 315 23.32 21.85 28.55
C GLN A 315 23.06 20.65 29.48
N THR A 316 21.94 20.69 30.19
CA THR A 316 21.49 19.59 31.04
C THR A 316 20.62 18.60 30.26
N ASN A 317 20.29 17.47 30.88
CA ASN A 317 19.42 16.45 30.29
C ASN A 317 18.31 16.06 31.28
N TYR A 318 17.66 17.08 31.82
CA TYR A 318 16.64 16.93 32.85
C TYR A 318 15.30 16.50 32.26
N TYR A 319 14.99 16.91 31.04
CA TYR A 319 13.84 16.42 30.28
C TYR A 319 13.87 14.89 30.15
N GLU A 320 14.98 14.33 29.69
CA GLU A 320 15.13 12.87 29.58
C GLU A 320 15.07 12.18 30.95
N THR A 321 15.64 12.82 31.98
CA THR A 321 15.56 12.31 33.35
C THR A 321 14.13 12.26 33.87
N LEU A 322 13.32 13.30 33.58
CA LEU A 322 11.91 13.37 33.94
C LEU A 322 11.09 12.31 33.20
N LYS A 323 11.32 12.14 31.90
CA LYS A 323 10.66 11.14 31.06
C LYS A 323 10.85 9.73 31.61
N VAL A 324 12.10 9.35 31.91
CA VAL A 324 12.42 8.04 32.49
C VAL A 324 11.87 7.88 33.91
N TYR A 325 11.85 8.95 34.71
CA TYR A 325 11.29 8.94 36.06
C TYR A 325 9.79 8.67 36.07
N LEU A 326 9.04 9.33 35.18
CA LEU A 326 7.59 9.14 35.04
C LEU A 326 7.26 7.74 34.51
N ALA A 327 7.95 7.28 33.46
CA ALA A 327 7.80 5.93 32.93
C ALA A 327 8.11 4.83 33.98
N SER A 328 9.03 5.11 34.91
CA SER A 328 9.39 4.21 36.02
C SER A 328 8.44 4.29 37.22
N GLY A 329 7.27 4.91 37.11
CA GLY A 329 6.35 5.06 38.24
C GLY A 329 6.83 6.03 39.33
N GLY A 330 7.94 6.74 39.12
CA GLY A 330 8.65 7.53 40.14
C GLY A 330 9.76 6.77 40.88
N SER A 331 10.15 5.58 40.43
CA SER A 331 11.20 4.78 41.06
C SER A 331 12.60 5.31 40.75
N ILE A 332 13.23 5.94 41.74
CA ILE A 332 14.64 6.40 41.65
C ILE A 332 15.60 5.24 41.32
N GLN A 333 15.30 4.01 41.75
CA GLN A 333 16.12 2.84 41.44
C GLN A 333 16.10 2.50 39.96
N SER A 334 14.91 2.47 39.37
CA SER A 334 14.72 2.15 37.95
C SER A 334 15.40 3.20 37.08
N VAL A 335 15.23 4.49 37.41
CA VAL A 335 15.88 5.60 36.70
C VAL A 335 17.41 5.51 36.77
N SER A 336 17.95 5.22 37.96
CA SER A 336 19.39 5.03 38.18
C SER A 336 19.96 3.93 37.28
N GLN A 337 19.23 2.82 37.11
CA GLN A 337 19.64 1.72 36.24
C GLN A 337 19.52 2.07 34.75
N GLN A 338 18.40 2.65 34.32
CA GLN A 338 18.16 2.96 32.91
C GLN A 338 19.08 4.06 32.37
N LEU A 339 19.35 5.09 33.17
CA LEU A 339 20.23 6.20 32.79
C LEU A 339 21.70 5.97 33.18
N TYR A 340 22.03 4.84 33.80
CA TYR A 340 23.38 4.54 34.33
C TYR A 340 23.92 5.64 35.26
N LEU A 341 23.04 6.24 36.06
CA LEU A 341 23.38 7.31 37.00
C LEU A 341 23.35 6.79 38.44
N HIS A 342 24.17 7.36 39.32
CA HIS A 342 24.08 7.07 40.75
C HIS A 342 22.76 7.62 41.33
N ARG A 343 22.13 6.90 42.27
CA ARG A 343 20.86 7.31 42.92
C ARG A 343 20.88 8.74 43.46
N ASN A 344 21.99 9.16 44.08
CA ASN A 344 22.12 10.53 44.62
C ASN A 344 22.03 11.58 43.51
N THR A 345 22.61 11.30 42.34
CA THR A 345 22.52 12.17 41.17
C THR A 345 21.09 12.23 40.65
N VAL A 346 20.39 11.10 40.57
CA VAL A 346 18.98 11.07 40.17
C VAL A 346 18.13 11.90 41.13
N ASN A 347 18.30 11.73 42.45
CA ASN A 347 17.59 12.53 43.45
C ASN A 347 17.85 14.03 43.27
N ALA A 348 19.11 14.44 43.10
CA ALA A 348 19.47 15.83 42.87
C ALA A 348 18.82 16.39 41.60
N ARG A 349 18.81 15.62 40.50
CA ARG A 349 18.14 16.00 39.25
C ARG A 349 16.62 16.16 39.43
N ILE A 350 15.95 15.19 40.07
CA ILE A 350 14.51 15.26 40.32
C ILE A 350 14.15 16.44 41.22
N SER A 351 14.93 16.70 42.28
CA SER A 351 14.74 17.90 43.10
C SER A 351 14.88 19.18 42.28
N LYS A 352 15.88 19.25 41.39
CA LYS A 352 16.08 20.41 40.53
C LYS A 352 14.96 20.57 39.49
N ILE A 353 14.47 19.47 38.92
CA ILE A 353 13.32 19.47 38.00
C ILE A 353 12.08 20.04 38.69
N LYS A 354 11.78 19.59 39.91
CA LYS A 354 10.65 20.11 40.71
C LYS A 354 10.76 21.61 40.98
N GLU A 355 11.98 22.08 41.26
CA GLU A 355 12.26 23.50 41.47
C GLU A 355 12.06 24.30 40.18
N ILE A 356 12.61 23.84 39.05
CA ILE A 356 12.52 24.51 37.75
C ILE A 356 11.07 24.63 37.31
N MET A 357 10.29 23.55 37.40
CA MET A 357 8.90 23.49 36.95
C MET A 357 7.90 24.05 37.97
N ASN A 358 8.39 24.50 39.14
CA ASN A 358 7.57 24.90 40.28
C ASN A 358 6.43 23.90 40.61
N SER A 359 6.71 22.60 40.50
CA SER A 359 5.73 21.52 40.69
C SER A 359 6.30 20.41 41.58
N ASN A 360 5.46 19.90 42.47
CA ASN A 360 5.83 18.77 43.32
C ASN A 360 5.66 17.40 42.63
N LEU A 361 5.21 17.38 41.36
CA LEU A 361 4.81 16.18 40.62
C LEU A 361 3.73 15.40 41.38
N ASP A 362 2.71 16.11 41.88
CA ASP A 362 1.54 15.48 42.48
C ASP A 362 0.75 14.68 41.42
N PRO A 363 -0.22 13.82 41.79
CA PRO A 363 -0.91 12.98 40.81
C PRO A 363 -1.55 13.74 39.64
N LYS A 364 -2.01 14.97 39.86
CA LYS A 364 -2.64 15.79 38.83
C LYS A 364 -1.59 16.39 37.89
N ASP A 365 -0.57 17.03 38.45
CA ASP A 365 0.53 17.62 37.70
C ASP A 365 1.27 16.55 36.92
N ARG A 366 1.50 15.39 37.54
CA ARG A 366 2.14 14.23 36.94
C ARG A 366 1.43 13.79 35.66
N LEU A 367 0.10 13.63 35.71
CA LEU A 367 -0.68 13.25 34.53
C LEU A 367 -0.56 14.30 33.42
N ASN A 368 -0.69 15.59 33.77
CA ASN A 368 -0.58 16.67 32.78
C ASN A 368 0.81 16.72 32.13
N ILE A 369 1.86 16.52 32.92
CA ILE A 369 3.25 16.48 32.44
C ILE A 369 3.49 15.23 31.57
N GLU A 370 2.97 14.06 31.96
CA GLU A 370 3.05 12.84 31.14
C GLU A 370 2.36 13.04 29.79
N ILE A 371 1.18 13.68 29.76
CA ILE A 371 0.48 14.06 28.52
C ILE A 371 1.31 15.07 27.73
N ALA A 372 1.85 16.10 28.38
CA ALA A 372 2.66 17.12 27.72
C ALA A 372 3.93 16.52 27.10
N ILE A 373 4.58 15.53 27.75
CA ILE A 373 5.73 14.82 27.20
C ILE A 373 5.33 14.05 25.94
N ARG A 374 4.22 13.30 25.97
CA ARG A 374 3.73 12.56 24.79
C ARG A 374 3.42 13.52 23.62
N ILE A 375 2.75 14.64 23.89
CA ILE A 375 2.48 15.66 22.87
C ILE A 375 3.80 16.24 22.33
N HIS A 376 4.73 16.61 23.21
CA HIS A 376 6.01 17.20 22.81
C HIS A 376 6.79 16.23 21.91
N ASP A 377 7.00 14.99 22.34
CA ASP A 377 7.69 13.95 21.57
C ASP A 377 7.03 13.67 20.21
N SER A 378 5.70 13.78 20.13
CA SER A 378 4.95 13.63 18.87
C SER A 378 5.11 14.83 17.91
N MET A 379 5.44 16.00 18.44
CA MET A 379 5.51 17.27 17.71
C MET A 379 6.93 17.77 17.43
N SER A 380 7.91 17.39 18.23
CA SER A 380 9.35 17.68 18.08
C SER A 380 9.94 16.83 16.96
#